data_AF-A0A8K0RCL0-F1
#
_entry.id   AF-A0A8K0RCL0-F1
#
_cell.length_a   1.000
_cell.length_b   1.000
_cell.length_c   1.000
_cell.angle_alpha   90.00
_cell.angle_beta   90.00
_cell.angle_gamma   90.00
#
_symmetry.space_group_name_H-M   'P 1'
#
loop_
_entity.id
_entity.type
_entity.pdbx_description
1 polymer ?
#
loop_
_entity_poly.entity_id
_entity_poly.type
_entity_poly.pdbx_seq_one_letter_code
_entity_poly.pdbx_strand_id
1 'polypeptide(L)'
;MERDTRNTFREICGGEEKLVSQMLRIENKLVSKASSPDSLPLRFVKLRKNEATLADPREVHLELTPMGQYTTAACYIAVSYTWAQSQLLEETFAHVVPEYVLWTSDHVSRPLRCSPLVFHRALEVAKARLAEPLIWIDQECIEQDHPSDIEAHLQIMHEIYIRSDLTVALLSSLFTNQSWFDQAQAVVTTPPNQAELLASPGSFEPAFRLLKCILEDKWATRTWAYQEWFCAHNLCYLLPIAPHLACITQSNTSRALEAETPSFDLSIPDVYVYLIIKAYRALETRFANKKASTVPDGHRNNWGAIPTKERIAERSHSMDPLLKRFEASPRWLGQFPAKDYLLNAFTHMEACDNLVFADRLAILSNMFNFEMRLPCKDVNHSNYSFSTKKK
;
A
#
# COMPACT_ATOMS: atom_id res chain seq x y z
N MET A 1 -10.60 31.07 -19.18
CA MET A 1 -9.30 30.46 -18.82
C MET A 1 -8.32 30.83 -19.90
N GLU A 2 -7.44 31.79 -19.63
CA GLU A 2 -6.43 32.20 -20.60
C GLU A 2 -5.23 31.26 -20.46
N ARG A 3 -4.79 30.65 -21.55
CA ARG A 3 -3.57 29.84 -21.53
C ARG A 3 -2.39 30.81 -21.50
N ASP A 4 -1.58 30.77 -20.45
CA ASP A 4 -0.34 31.54 -20.32
C ASP A 4 0.74 31.17 -21.36
N THR A 5 0.40 30.32 -22.34
CA THR A 5 1.22 30.03 -23.51
C THR A 5 1.66 31.26 -24.31
N ARG A 6 1.04 32.42 -24.08
CA ARG A 6 1.36 33.69 -24.73
C ARG A 6 2.08 34.69 -23.83
N ASN A 7 2.10 34.46 -22.53
CA ASN A 7 2.74 35.36 -21.57
C ASN A 7 4.18 34.93 -21.36
N THR A 8 5.10 35.88 -21.46
CA THR A 8 6.51 35.68 -21.13
C THR A 8 6.67 35.50 -19.63
N PHE A 9 7.74 34.81 -19.22
CA PHE A 9 8.07 34.62 -17.80
C PHE A 9 8.16 35.95 -17.03
N ARG A 10 8.62 37.02 -17.70
CA ARG A 10 8.67 38.38 -17.15
C ARG A 10 7.27 38.97 -16.94
N GLU A 11 6.32 38.73 -17.83
CA GLU A 11 4.93 39.19 -17.69
C GLU A 11 4.19 38.43 -16.57
N ILE A 12 4.51 37.15 -16.37
CA ILE A 12 3.94 36.32 -15.30
C ILE A 12 4.49 36.76 -13.92
N CYS A 13 5.82 36.89 -13.81
CA CYS A 13 6.48 37.10 -12.52
C CYS A 13 6.72 38.59 -12.19
N GLY A 14 6.53 39.50 -13.14
CA GLY A 14 6.68 40.94 -12.95
C GLY A 14 8.14 41.42 -12.83
N GLY A 15 9.09 40.68 -13.40
CA GLY A 15 10.53 40.99 -13.38
C GLY A 15 11.34 40.16 -12.38
N GLU A 16 12.67 40.29 -12.47
CA GLU A 16 13.63 39.48 -11.71
C GLU A 16 13.55 39.72 -10.19
N GLU A 17 13.55 40.98 -9.74
CA GLU A 17 13.44 41.30 -8.31
C GLU A 17 12.13 40.78 -7.69
N LYS A 18 11.05 40.85 -8.46
CA LYS A 18 9.72 40.43 -8.01
C LYS A 18 9.63 38.90 -7.95
N LEU A 19 10.25 38.21 -8.91
CA LEU A 19 10.44 36.76 -8.87
C LEU A 19 11.29 36.34 -7.67
N VAL A 20 12.46 36.95 -7.47
CA VAL A 20 13.35 36.63 -6.34
C VAL A 20 12.65 36.91 -5.01
N SER A 21 11.92 38.03 -4.89
CA SER A 21 11.12 38.33 -3.71
C SER A 21 10.00 37.31 -3.47
N GLN A 22 9.34 36.82 -4.53
CA GLN A 22 8.36 35.74 -4.44
C GLN A 22 9.00 34.42 -4.03
N MET A 23 10.16 34.07 -4.61
CA MET A 23 10.91 32.85 -4.26
C MET A 23 11.42 32.90 -2.82
N LEU A 24 12.01 34.00 -2.38
CA LEU A 24 12.44 34.20 -0.99
C LEU A 24 11.26 34.22 -0.03
N ARG A 25 10.10 34.75 -0.43
CA ARG A 25 8.88 34.69 0.37
C ARG A 25 8.35 33.26 0.47
N ILE A 26 8.42 32.48 -0.61
CA ILE A 26 8.10 31.04 -0.63
C ILE A 26 9.08 30.30 0.28
N GLU A 27 10.38 30.50 0.10
CA GLU A 27 11.43 29.87 0.91
C GLU A 27 11.28 30.19 2.41
N ASN A 28 11.16 31.47 2.77
CA ASN A 28 11.02 31.90 4.17
C ASN A 28 9.68 31.50 4.81
N LYS A 29 8.62 31.27 4.02
CA LYS A 29 7.31 30.83 4.55
C LYS A 29 7.13 29.32 4.53
N LEU A 30 7.79 28.61 3.63
CA LEU A 30 7.46 27.23 3.28
C LEU A 30 8.59 26.25 3.56
N VAL A 31 9.80 26.68 3.92
CA VAL A 31 10.82 25.74 4.36
C VAL A 31 10.65 25.48 5.85
N SER A 32 9.81 24.51 6.18
CA SER A 32 9.96 23.81 7.47
C SER A 32 11.15 22.88 7.34
N LYS A 33 12.12 22.99 8.25
CA LYS A 33 13.15 21.95 8.38
C LYS A 33 12.47 20.69 8.90
N ALA A 34 12.72 19.57 8.23
CA ALA A 34 12.37 18.26 8.73
C ALA A 34 13.16 18.01 10.03
N SER A 35 12.51 18.18 11.18
CA SER A 35 12.99 17.60 12.42
C SER A 35 12.59 16.12 12.39
N SER A 36 13.56 15.21 12.28
CA SER A 36 13.32 13.80 12.59
C SER A 36 13.21 13.71 14.12
N PRO A 37 12.01 13.58 14.69
CA PRO A 37 11.89 13.62 16.13
C PRO A 37 12.29 12.25 16.69
N ASP A 38 13.05 12.26 17.78
CA ASP A 38 13.42 11.04 18.51
C ASP A 38 12.17 10.24 18.94
N SER A 39 11.02 10.92 19.08
CA SER A 39 9.70 10.33 19.28
C SER A 39 8.70 10.79 18.20
N LEU A 40 7.95 9.85 17.61
CA LEU A 40 6.87 10.21 16.69
C LEU A 40 5.61 10.52 17.51
N PRO A 41 4.98 11.70 17.36
CA PRO A 41 3.77 12.08 18.09
C PRO A 41 2.53 11.39 17.50
N LEU A 42 2.48 10.07 17.55
CA LEU A 42 1.43 9.27 16.94
C LEU A 42 0.31 8.93 17.92
N ARG A 43 -0.84 8.65 17.34
CA ARG A 43 -1.97 7.98 17.99
C ARG A 43 -2.16 6.61 17.37
N PHE A 44 -2.68 5.67 18.14
CA PHE A 44 -2.99 4.33 17.68
C PHE A 44 -4.39 3.94 18.14
N VAL A 45 -5.05 3.14 17.33
CA VAL A 45 -6.27 2.45 17.75
C VAL A 45 -5.87 1.13 18.39
N LYS A 46 -6.47 0.81 19.53
CA LYS A 46 -6.27 -0.47 20.21
C LYS A 46 -7.53 -0.95 20.91
N LEU A 47 -7.53 -2.22 21.32
CA LEU A 47 -8.64 -2.80 22.08
C LEU A 47 -8.72 -2.15 23.47
N ARG A 48 -9.90 -1.67 23.85
CA ARG A 48 -10.14 -1.12 25.19
C ARG A 48 -10.21 -2.27 26.19
N LYS A 49 -9.40 -2.23 27.25
CA LYS A 49 -9.41 -3.26 28.31
C LYS A 49 -10.64 -3.05 29.20
N ASN A 50 -11.61 -3.98 29.10
CA ASN A 50 -12.85 -4.11 29.88
C ASN A 50 -13.06 -3.12 31.05
N GLU A 51 -13.93 -2.13 30.84
CA GLU A 51 -14.79 -1.66 31.93
C GLU A 51 -16.01 -2.59 31.95
N ALA A 52 -16.29 -3.20 33.09
CA ALA A 52 -17.19 -4.33 33.30
C ALA A 52 -18.71 -4.03 33.10
N THR A 53 -19.06 -3.11 32.21
CA THR A 53 -20.42 -2.61 31.97
C THR A 53 -20.64 -2.24 30.50
N LEU A 54 -20.32 -3.14 29.57
CA LEU A 54 -20.71 -2.99 28.17
C LEU A 54 -22.07 -3.65 27.93
N ALA A 55 -23.01 -2.88 27.39
CA ALA A 55 -24.43 -3.22 27.32
C ALA A 55 -24.79 -4.19 26.17
N ASP A 56 -23.96 -4.30 25.13
CA ASP A 56 -24.16 -5.21 24.01
C ASP A 56 -22.92 -6.08 23.76
N PRO A 57 -23.01 -7.42 23.87
CA PRO A 57 -21.91 -8.33 23.53
C PRO A 57 -21.55 -8.37 22.03
N ARG A 58 -22.28 -7.65 21.16
CA ARG A 58 -22.01 -7.54 19.72
C ARG A 58 -21.10 -6.37 19.34
N GLU A 59 -20.86 -5.43 20.26
CA GLU A 59 -19.99 -4.28 20.03
C GLU A 59 -18.55 -4.57 20.49
N VAL A 60 -17.58 -4.17 19.66
CA VAL A 60 -16.16 -4.19 19.99
C VAL A 60 -15.71 -2.77 20.30
N HIS A 61 -15.33 -2.53 21.55
CA HIS A 61 -14.87 -1.22 21.99
C HIS A 61 -13.37 -1.04 21.83
N LEU A 62 -13.01 0.09 21.24
CA LEU A 62 -11.66 0.49 20.91
C LEU A 62 -11.32 1.78 21.64
N GLU A 63 -10.04 2.03 21.87
CA GLU A 63 -9.56 3.31 22.36
C GLU A 63 -8.50 3.89 21.43
N LEU A 64 -8.59 5.20 21.20
CA LEU A 64 -7.56 5.98 20.52
C LEU A 64 -6.57 6.48 21.57
N THR A 65 -5.30 6.09 21.45
CA THR A 65 -4.27 6.54 22.39
C THR A 65 -4.07 8.06 22.30
N PRO A 66 -3.75 8.76 23.41
CA PRO A 66 -3.32 10.15 23.36
C PRO A 66 -2.06 10.34 22.51
N MET A 67 -1.92 11.55 21.97
CA MET A 67 -0.74 11.94 21.20
C MET A 67 0.53 11.89 22.07
N GLY A 68 1.59 11.27 21.55
CA GLY A 68 2.89 11.20 22.24
C GLY A 68 3.00 10.12 23.32
N GLN A 69 1.96 9.30 23.53
CA GLN A 69 2.06 8.10 24.38
C GLN A 69 2.94 7.01 23.73
N TYR A 70 3.19 7.12 22.43
CA TYR A 70 4.04 6.19 21.69
C TYR A 70 5.48 6.20 22.20
N THR A 71 5.97 5.03 22.56
CA THR A 71 7.40 4.78 22.77
C THR A 71 7.94 4.01 21.59
N THR A 72 9.15 4.30 21.13
CA THR A 72 9.81 3.57 20.03
C THR A 72 10.03 2.08 20.28
N ALA A 73 9.85 1.61 21.52
CA ALA A 73 9.88 0.20 21.89
C ALA A 73 8.55 -0.54 21.63
N ALA A 74 7.45 0.16 21.37
CA ALA A 74 6.14 -0.45 21.17
C ALA A 74 5.96 -0.85 19.69
N CYS A 75 5.62 -2.12 19.46
CA CYS A 75 5.36 -2.61 18.12
C CYS A 75 3.97 -2.20 17.62
N TYR A 76 3.83 -1.86 16.34
CA TYR A 76 2.53 -1.53 15.73
C TYR A 76 2.42 -1.96 14.26
N ILE A 77 1.18 -2.11 13.81
CA ILE A 77 0.85 -2.32 12.40
C ILE A 77 0.41 -1.00 11.77
N ALA A 78 1.02 -0.64 10.63
CA ALA A 78 0.54 0.45 9.78
C ALA A 78 -0.35 -0.11 8.68
N VAL A 79 -1.52 0.49 8.49
CA VAL A 79 -2.50 0.04 7.49
C VAL A 79 -2.40 0.90 6.24
N SER A 80 -2.37 0.24 5.08
CA SER A 80 -2.31 0.83 3.76
C SER A 80 -3.52 0.34 2.96
N TYR A 81 -4.40 1.25 2.52
CA TYR A 81 -5.68 0.87 1.92
C TYR A 81 -6.26 2.01 1.05
N THR A 82 -7.34 1.70 0.34
CA THR A 82 -8.14 2.67 -0.39
C THR A 82 -9.30 3.15 0.48
N TRP A 83 -9.44 4.45 0.71
CA TRP A 83 -10.54 4.96 1.55
C TRP A 83 -11.93 4.56 1.04
N ALA A 84 -12.10 4.59 -0.29
CA ALA A 84 -13.32 4.11 -0.93
C ALA A 84 -13.20 2.61 -1.24
N GLN A 85 -13.76 1.80 -0.33
CA GLN A 85 -13.94 0.36 -0.50
C GLN A 85 -15.03 0.05 -1.53
N SER A 86 -14.95 -1.12 -2.17
CA SER A 86 -15.98 -1.54 -3.13
C SER A 86 -17.27 -1.93 -2.39
N GLN A 87 -18.41 -1.48 -2.91
CA GLN A 87 -19.71 -1.83 -2.35
C GLN A 87 -19.93 -3.34 -2.24
N LEU A 88 -19.50 -4.09 -3.26
CA LEU A 88 -19.56 -5.56 -3.26
C LEU A 88 -18.84 -6.16 -2.06
N LEU A 89 -17.68 -5.60 -1.69
CA LEU A 89 -16.90 -6.07 -0.56
C LEU A 89 -17.65 -5.79 0.75
N GLU A 90 -18.12 -4.56 0.96
CA GLU A 90 -18.90 -4.21 2.16
C GLU A 90 -20.14 -5.11 2.32
N GLU A 91 -20.91 -5.33 1.25
CA GLU A 91 -22.09 -6.21 1.26
C GLU A 91 -21.74 -7.67 1.57
N THR A 92 -20.62 -8.17 1.04
CA THR A 92 -20.18 -9.55 1.25
C THR A 92 -19.83 -9.83 2.71
N PHE A 93 -19.29 -8.84 3.43
CA PHE A 93 -18.80 -9.00 4.80
C PHE A 93 -19.70 -8.38 5.88
N ALA A 94 -20.81 -7.73 5.50
CA ALA A 94 -21.70 -7.01 6.41
C ALA A 94 -22.21 -7.84 7.60
N HIS A 95 -22.33 -9.17 7.45
CA HIS A 95 -22.85 -10.06 8.48
C HIS A 95 -21.78 -10.71 9.37
N VAL A 96 -20.49 -10.56 9.03
CA VAL A 96 -19.38 -11.18 9.76
C VAL A 96 -18.50 -10.17 10.49
N VAL A 97 -18.59 -8.90 10.11
CA VAL A 97 -17.86 -7.80 10.77
C VAL A 97 -18.68 -7.28 11.95
N PRO A 98 -18.13 -7.23 13.18
CA PRO A 98 -18.85 -6.68 14.32
C PRO A 98 -18.97 -5.16 14.24
N GLU A 99 -19.85 -4.60 15.06
CA GLU A 99 -19.93 -3.15 15.23
C GLU A 99 -18.76 -2.67 16.09
N TYR A 100 -18.11 -1.59 15.66
CA TYR A 100 -16.96 -1.00 16.35
C TYR A 100 -17.28 0.37 16.90
N VAL A 101 -16.93 0.57 18.17
CA VAL A 101 -17.09 1.85 18.86
C VAL A 101 -15.72 2.33 19.32
N LEU A 102 -15.29 3.49 18.81
CA LEU A 102 -14.01 4.09 19.14
C LEU A 102 -14.18 5.18 20.21
N TRP A 103 -13.47 5.02 21.32
CA TRP A 103 -13.40 5.99 22.40
C TRP A 103 -12.17 6.88 22.23
N THR A 104 -12.37 8.18 22.36
CA THR A 104 -11.32 9.19 22.33
C THR A 104 -10.79 9.48 23.74
N SER A 105 -9.68 10.23 23.84
CA SER A 105 -9.12 10.68 25.11
C SER A 105 -10.10 11.50 25.96
N ASP A 106 -11.07 12.15 25.33
CA ASP A 106 -12.08 12.97 26.00
C ASP A 106 -13.28 12.15 26.48
N HIS A 107 -13.15 10.81 26.48
CA HIS A 107 -14.20 9.85 26.82
C HIS A 107 -15.46 9.97 25.94
N VAL A 108 -15.33 10.56 24.76
CA VAL A 108 -16.39 10.60 23.74
C VAL A 108 -16.26 9.36 22.85
N SER A 109 -17.36 8.63 22.69
CA SER A 109 -17.46 7.52 21.74
C SER A 109 -17.97 7.99 20.38
N ARG A 110 -17.48 7.36 19.32
CA ARG A 110 -17.96 7.55 17.94
C ARG A 110 -17.79 6.25 17.14
N PRO A 111 -18.51 6.09 16.01
CA PRO A 111 -18.16 5.05 15.04
C PRO A 111 -16.76 5.31 14.45
N LEU A 112 -16.23 4.28 13.80
CA LEU A 112 -15.05 4.41 12.95
C LEU A 112 -15.34 5.37 11.78
N ARG A 113 -14.35 6.19 11.44
CA ARG A 113 -14.26 7.00 10.21
C ARG A 113 -13.87 6.13 9.01
N CYS A 114 -13.02 5.12 9.21
CA CYS A 114 -12.71 4.13 8.19
C CYS A 114 -13.79 3.05 8.10
N SER A 115 -13.73 2.24 7.03
CA SER A 115 -14.61 1.09 6.87
C SER A 115 -14.43 0.11 8.05
N PRO A 116 -15.53 -0.38 8.67
CA PRO A 116 -15.45 -1.44 9.68
C PRO A 116 -14.73 -2.69 9.18
N LEU A 117 -14.88 -3.03 7.90
CA LEU A 117 -14.18 -4.16 7.28
C LEU A 117 -12.67 -3.91 7.21
N VAL A 118 -12.24 -2.71 6.81
CA VAL A 118 -10.82 -2.31 6.80
C VAL A 118 -10.23 -2.48 8.19
N PHE A 119 -10.91 -1.96 9.21
CA PHE A 119 -10.43 -2.07 10.58
C PHE A 119 -10.41 -3.51 11.09
N HIS A 120 -11.48 -4.27 10.84
CA HIS A 120 -11.59 -5.67 11.26
C HIS A 120 -10.43 -6.52 10.72
N ARG A 121 -10.15 -6.41 9.42
CA ARG A 121 -9.06 -7.13 8.75
C ARG A 121 -7.70 -6.76 9.34
N ALA A 122 -7.45 -5.47 9.58
CA ALA A 122 -6.23 -5.01 10.23
C ALA A 122 -6.11 -5.53 11.68
N LEU A 123 -7.21 -5.53 12.42
CA LEU A 123 -7.27 -5.99 13.81
C LEU A 123 -6.98 -7.48 13.94
N GLU A 124 -7.51 -8.33 13.06
CA GLU A 124 -7.24 -9.76 13.10
C GLU A 124 -5.75 -10.05 12.86
N VAL A 125 -5.10 -9.33 11.92
CA VAL A 125 -3.65 -9.44 11.76
C VAL A 125 -2.90 -8.91 12.98
N ALA A 126 -3.33 -7.79 13.57
CA ALA A 126 -2.68 -7.22 14.74
C ALA A 126 -2.76 -8.16 15.95
N LYS A 127 -3.91 -8.80 16.19
CA LYS A 127 -4.08 -9.83 17.23
C LYS A 127 -3.16 -11.03 17.01
N ALA A 128 -2.98 -11.45 15.77
CA ALA A 128 -2.13 -12.60 15.43
C ALA A 128 -0.62 -12.28 15.50
N ARG A 129 -0.22 -11.01 15.47
CA ARG A 129 1.19 -10.60 15.34
C ARG A 129 1.74 -9.87 16.56
N LEU A 130 0.90 -9.19 17.33
CA LEU A 130 1.31 -8.30 18.41
C LEU A 130 0.76 -8.79 19.75
N ALA A 131 1.55 -8.62 20.81
CA ALA A 131 1.08 -8.87 22.18
C ALA A 131 0.01 -7.84 22.61
N GLU A 132 0.14 -6.59 22.16
CA GLU A 132 -0.89 -5.55 22.28
C GLU A 132 -1.22 -5.04 20.86
N PRO A 133 -2.45 -5.23 20.35
CA PRO A 133 -2.83 -4.82 18.99
C PRO A 133 -2.87 -3.30 18.81
N LEU A 134 -1.71 -2.68 18.58
CA LEU A 134 -1.58 -1.28 18.19
C LEU A 134 -1.69 -1.14 16.66
N ILE A 135 -2.66 -0.37 16.20
CA ILE A 135 -2.97 -0.20 14.79
C ILE A 135 -2.93 1.28 14.44
N TRP A 136 -2.19 1.63 13.39
CA TRP A 136 -2.18 2.96 12.81
C TRP A 136 -2.98 2.97 11.51
N ILE A 137 -4.06 3.75 11.48
CA ILE A 137 -4.90 4.01 10.30
C ILE A 137 -5.03 5.52 10.16
N ASP A 138 -4.67 6.07 8.99
CA ASP A 138 -4.71 7.50 8.71
C ASP A 138 -6.04 8.18 9.10
N GLN A 139 -7.19 7.62 8.71
CA GLN A 139 -8.53 8.15 8.99
C GLN A 139 -8.86 8.21 10.50
N GLU A 140 -8.25 7.36 11.32
CA GLU A 140 -8.52 7.30 12.76
C GLU A 140 -7.46 8.01 13.61
N CYS A 141 -6.19 7.81 13.24
CA CYS A 141 -5.02 8.25 14.01
C CYS A 141 -4.65 9.70 13.73
N ILE A 142 -5.15 10.27 12.62
CA ILE A 142 -5.03 11.69 12.29
C ILE A 142 -6.37 12.37 12.56
N GLU A 143 -6.31 13.56 13.16
CA GLU A 143 -7.49 14.39 13.39
C GLU A 143 -7.88 15.10 12.09
N GLN A 144 -8.80 14.48 11.35
CA GLN A 144 -9.20 14.87 10.00
C GLN A 144 -9.84 16.26 9.92
N ASP A 145 -10.29 16.81 11.06
CA ASP A 145 -10.86 18.15 11.14
C ASP A 145 -9.83 19.22 11.57
N HIS A 146 -8.57 18.83 11.83
CA HIS A 146 -7.52 19.72 12.30
C HIS A 146 -6.37 19.86 11.27
N PRO A 147 -6.36 20.93 10.44
CA PRO A 147 -5.42 21.06 9.32
C PRO A 147 -3.94 20.98 9.69
N SER A 148 -3.55 21.48 10.86
CA SER A 148 -2.16 21.42 11.31
C SER A 148 -1.74 20.00 11.69
N ASP A 149 -2.69 19.17 12.13
CA ASP A 149 -2.43 17.79 12.49
C ASP A 149 -2.31 16.91 11.24
N ILE A 150 -3.18 17.15 10.25
CA ILE A 150 -3.03 16.58 8.90
C ILE A 150 -1.66 16.91 8.34
N GLU A 151 -1.29 18.20 8.31
CA GLU A 151 0.00 18.63 7.77
C GLU A 151 1.16 17.97 8.53
N ALA A 152 1.13 17.96 9.87
CA ALA A 152 2.16 17.31 10.67
C ALA A 152 2.34 15.83 10.30
N HIS A 153 1.25 15.09 10.12
CA HIS A 153 1.31 13.67 9.73
C HIS A 153 1.76 13.47 8.29
N LEU A 154 1.29 14.29 7.34
CA LEU A 154 1.75 14.26 5.94
C LEU A 154 3.26 14.41 5.84
N GLN A 155 3.85 15.26 6.68
CA GLN A 155 5.29 15.50 6.75
C GLN A 155 6.08 14.37 7.39
N ILE A 156 5.46 13.43 8.12
CA ILE A 156 6.15 12.28 8.74
C ILE A 156 5.66 10.94 8.24
N MET A 157 4.84 10.91 7.19
CA MET A 157 4.21 9.66 6.73
C MET A 157 5.20 8.54 6.42
N HIS A 158 6.35 8.87 5.82
CA HIS A 158 7.43 7.90 5.58
C HIS A 158 7.92 7.24 6.88
N GLU A 159 8.12 8.00 7.95
CA GLU A 159 8.58 7.48 9.25
C GLU A 159 7.58 6.50 9.85
N ILE A 160 6.28 6.75 9.67
CA ILE A 160 5.21 5.89 10.20
C ILE A 160 5.29 4.49 9.55
N TYR A 161 5.56 4.39 8.26
CA TYR A 161 5.70 3.08 7.61
C TYR A 161 7.08 2.46 7.83
N ILE A 162 8.16 3.27 7.86
CA ILE A 162 9.53 2.81 8.14
C ILE A 162 9.61 2.18 9.53
N ARG A 163 8.98 2.79 10.54
CA ARG A 163 9.05 2.32 11.94
C ARG A 163 7.99 1.29 12.31
N SER A 164 7.04 0.98 11.41
CA SER A 164 6.07 -0.08 11.64
C SER A 164 6.72 -1.45 11.61
N ASP A 165 6.32 -2.36 12.51
CA ASP A 165 6.78 -3.76 12.47
C ASP A 165 6.26 -4.48 11.24
N LEU A 166 5.03 -4.14 10.85
CA LEU A 166 4.37 -4.65 9.67
C LEU A 166 3.48 -3.56 9.07
N THR A 167 3.65 -3.34 7.78
CA THR A 167 2.67 -2.66 6.95
C THR A 167 1.75 -3.71 6.34
N VAL A 168 0.43 -3.51 6.44
CA VAL A 168 -0.57 -4.34 5.76
C VAL A 168 -1.23 -3.56 4.64
N ALA A 169 -1.10 -4.04 3.40
CA ALA A 169 -1.81 -3.52 2.24
C ALA A 169 -3.15 -4.26 2.09
N LEU A 170 -4.25 -3.61 2.48
CA LEU A 170 -5.59 -4.18 2.38
C LEU A 170 -6.12 -3.96 0.96
N LEU A 171 -6.12 -5.05 0.18
CA LEU A 171 -6.60 -5.04 -1.19
C LEU A 171 -8.12 -5.23 -1.22
N SER A 172 -8.75 -4.81 -2.32
CA SER A 172 -10.20 -4.91 -2.55
C SER A 172 -10.58 -6.10 -3.44
N SER A 173 -9.59 -6.74 -4.08
CA SER A 173 -9.80 -7.88 -4.98
C SER A 173 -10.23 -9.16 -4.23
N LEU A 174 -11.51 -9.50 -4.32
CA LEU A 174 -12.16 -10.59 -3.56
C LEU A 174 -12.01 -11.98 -4.21
N PHE A 175 -11.57 -12.96 -3.43
CA PHE A 175 -11.69 -14.38 -3.79
C PHE A 175 -13.11 -14.89 -3.57
N THR A 176 -13.76 -15.35 -4.64
CA THR A 176 -15.11 -15.95 -4.60
C THR A 176 -15.14 -17.43 -5.00
N ASN A 177 -14.03 -17.97 -5.48
CA ASN A 177 -13.91 -19.33 -6.01
C ASN A 177 -12.88 -20.16 -5.21
N GLN A 178 -13.29 -21.32 -4.70
CA GLN A 178 -12.44 -22.20 -3.88
C GLN A 178 -11.22 -22.72 -4.65
N SER A 179 -11.39 -23.21 -5.88
CA SER A 179 -10.28 -23.72 -6.68
C SER A 179 -9.22 -22.65 -6.95
N TRP A 180 -9.65 -21.40 -7.15
CA TRP A 180 -8.74 -20.28 -7.29
C TRP A 180 -8.03 -19.95 -5.97
N PHE A 181 -8.76 -19.92 -4.86
CA PHE A 181 -8.19 -19.72 -3.53
C PHE A 181 -7.13 -20.79 -3.20
N ASP A 182 -7.43 -22.07 -3.39
CA ASP A 182 -6.49 -23.18 -3.12
C ASP A 182 -5.20 -23.06 -3.94
N GLN A 183 -5.33 -22.64 -5.21
CA GLN A 183 -4.18 -22.40 -6.09
C GLN A 183 -3.33 -21.22 -5.62
N ALA A 184 -3.95 -20.12 -5.21
CA ALA A 184 -3.25 -18.97 -4.66
C ALA A 184 -2.59 -19.30 -3.31
N GLN A 185 -3.27 -20.06 -2.46
CA GLN A 185 -2.75 -20.56 -1.20
C GLN A 185 -1.50 -21.42 -1.43
N ALA A 186 -1.55 -22.36 -2.38
CA ALA A 186 -0.41 -23.20 -2.73
C ALA A 186 0.83 -22.38 -3.16
N VAL A 187 0.63 -21.28 -3.89
CA VAL A 187 1.71 -20.36 -4.27
C VAL A 187 2.36 -19.74 -3.03
N VAL A 188 1.57 -19.20 -2.10
CA VAL A 188 2.11 -18.50 -0.92
C VAL A 188 2.62 -19.44 0.17
N THR A 189 2.21 -20.71 0.17
CA THR A 189 2.76 -21.73 1.06
C THR A 189 4.00 -22.41 0.48
N THR A 190 4.32 -22.18 -0.80
CA THR A 190 5.54 -22.72 -1.42
C THR A 190 6.76 -22.11 -0.72
N PRO A 191 7.70 -22.90 -0.17
CA PRO A 191 8.86 -22.34 0.50
C PRO A 191 9.67 -21.40 -0.42
N PRO A 192 10.18 -20.25 0.06
CA PRO A 192 10.90 -19.28 -0.78
C PRO A 192 12.11 -19.86 -1.52
N ASN A 193 12.79 -20.86 -0.93
CA ASN A 193 13.91 -21.58 -1.55
C ASN A 193 13.49 -22.50 -2.71
N GLN A 194 12.19 -22.72 -2.90
CA GLN A 194 11.60 -23.47 -4.01
C GLN A 194 10.92 -22.56 -5.03
N ALA A 195 11.25 -21.26 -5.06
CA ALA A 195 10.67 -20.29 -5.98
C ALA A 195 10.79 -20.67 -7.46
N GLU A 196 11.77 -21.49 -7.84
CA GLU A 196 11.88 -22.02 -9.21
C GLU A 196 10.64 -22.82 -9.64
N LEU A 197 9.92 -23.42 -8.69
CA LEU A 197 8.65 -24.09 -8.95
C LEU A 197 7.59 -23.13 -9.46
N LEU A 198 7.64 -21.84 -9.09
CA LEU A 198 6.73 -20.81 -9.60
C LEU A 198 6.95 -20.55 -11.10
N ALA A 199 8.13 -20.87 -11.63
CA ALA A 199 8.42 -20.82 -13.06
C ALA A 199 8.00 -22.12 -13.79
N SER A 200 7.44 -23.10 -13.09
CA SER A 200 6.94 -24.33 -13.72
C SER A 200 5.58 -24.09 -14.40
N PRO A 201 5.26 -24.80 -15.50
CA PRO A 201 4.00 -24.60 -16.24
C PRO A 201 2.72 -24.72 -15.39
N GLY A 202 2.72 -25.62 -14.40
CA GLY A 202 1.57 -25.86 -13.52
C GLY A 202 1.37 -24.80 -12.43
N SER A 203 2.46 -24.24 -11.91
CA SER A 203 2.40 -23.27 -10.80
C SER A 203 2.50 -21.81 -11.25
N PHE A 204 2.96 -21.57 -12.49
CA PHE A 204 3.10 -20.22 -13.03
C PHE A 204 1.76 -19.51 -13.23
N GLU A 205 0.74 -20.22 -13.73
CA GLU A 205 -0.57 -19.61 -13.97
C GLU A 205 -1.20 -19.06 -12.68
N PRO A 206 -1.25 -19.83 -11.57
CA PRO A 206 -1.68 -19.30 -10.29
C PRO A 206 -0.87 -18.10 -9.80
N ALA A 207 0.46 -18.21 -9.84
CA ALA A 207 1.36 -17.16 -9.39
C ALA A 207 1.15 -15.86 -10.18
N PHE A 208 1.05 -15.97 -11.50
CA PHE A 208 0.81 -14.84 -12.39
C PHE A 208 -0.54 -14.18 -12.15
N ARG A 209 -1.61 -14.96 -11.96
CA ARG A 209 -2.93 -14.42 -11.61
C ARG A 209 -2.92 -13.69 -10.28
N LEU A 210 -2.22 -14.22 -9.29
CA LEU A 210 -2.08 -13.59 -7.98
C LEU A 210 -1.40 -12.23 -8.09
N LEU A 211 -0.28 -12.19 -8.81
CA LEU A 211 0.43 -10.94 -9.09
C LEU A 211 -0.47 -9.95 -9.83
N LYS A 212 -1.20 -10.41 -10.84
CA LYS A 212 -2.15 -9.57 -11.58
C LYS A 212 -3.22 -8.97 -10.66
N CYS A 213 -3.80 -9.75 -9.74
CA CYS A 213 -4.77 -9.25 -8.75
C CYS A 213 -4.19 -8.12 -7.88
N ILE A 214 -2.92 -8.22 -7.46
CA ILE A 214 -2.26 -7.18 -6.68
C ILE A 214 -2.05 -5.92 -7.53
N LEU A 215 -1.54 -6.09 -8.75
CA LEU A 215 -1.14 -4.99 -9.63
C LEU A 215 -2.31 -4.22 -10.24
N GLU A 216 -3.45 -4.88 -10.43
CA GLU A 216 -4.68 -4.27 -10.95
C GLU A 216 -5.59 -3.73 -9.84
N ASP A 217 -5.27 -3.99 -8.57
CA ASP A 217 -6.02 -3.43 -7.46
C ASP A 217 -5.92 -1.90 -7.45
N LYS A 218 -7.01 -1.22 -7.12
CA LYS A 218 -7.06 0.25 -7.00
C LYS A 218 -6.02 0.77 -6.00
N TRP A 219 -5.65 -0.04 -5.01
CA TRP A 219 -4.55 0.28 -4.11
C TRP A 219 -3.24 0.57 -4.88
N ALA A 220 -2.88 -0.27 -5.84
CA ALA A 220 -1.65 -0.14 -6.62
C ALA A 220 -1.65 1.04 -7.61
N THR A 221 -2.80 1.71 -7.81
CA THR A 221 -2.88 2.90 -8.66
C THR A 221 -2.64 4.19 -7.88
N ARG A 222 -2.68 4.20 -6.54
CA ARG A 222 -2.55 5.44 -5.75
C ARG A 222 -1.10 5.79 -5.46
N THR A 223 -0.74 7.08 -5.59
CA THR A 223 0.62 7.53 -5.23
C THR A 223 0.89 7.47 -3.74
N TRP A 224 -0.13 7.72 -2.91
CA TRP A 224 0.01 7.54 -1.45
C TRP A 224 0.38 6.08 -1.15
N ALA A 225 -0.39 5.11 -1.64
CA ALA A 225 -0.06 3.68 -1.51
C ALA A 225 1.35 3.32 -2.01
N TYR A 226 1.82 3.96 -3.09
CA TYR A 226 3.21 3.80 -3.55
C TYR A 226 4.24 4.28 -2.51
N GLN A 227 4.03 5.43 -1.87
CA GLN A 227 4.88 5.90 -0.77
C GLN A 227 4.87 4.89 0.39
N GLU A 228 3.70 4.42 0.77
CA GLU A 228 3.48 3.50 1.89
C GLU A 228 4.22 2.17 1.64
N TRP A 229 4.07 1.62 0.43
CA TRP A 229 4.80 0.45 -0.05
C TRP A 229 6.32 0.66 -0.07
N PHE A 230 6.77 1.81 -0.56
CA PHE A 230 8.18 2.15 -0.68
C PHE A 230 8.85 2.28 0.69
N CYS A 231 8.16 2.92 1.64
CA CYS A 231 8.68 3.24 2.97
C CYS A 231 8.51 2.11 3.98
N ALA A 232 7.60 1.16 3.75
CA ALA A 232 7.44 0.02 4.65
C ALA A 232 8.79 -0.67 4.92
N HIS A 233 8.97 -1.28 6.09
CA HIS A 233 10.08 -2.20 6.33
C HIS A 233 9.69 -3.66 6.04
N ASN A 234 8.56 -4.10 6.59
CA ASN A 234 7.91 -5.36 6.25
C ASN A 234 6.54 -5.06 5.64
N LEU A 235 6.22 -5.69 4.51
CA LEU A 235 4.92 -5.50 3.86
C LEU A 235 4.23 -6.85 3.62
N CYS A 236 2.95 -6.90 3.91
CA CYS A 236 2.08 -8.01 3.57
C CYS A 236 0.83 -7.50 2.86
N TYR A 237 0.50 -8.10 1.72
CA TYR A 237 -0.76 -7.84 1.02
C TYR A 237 -1.82 -8.78 1.58
N LEU A 238 -2.99 -8.23 1.91
CA LEU A 238 -4.15 -9.00 2.33
C LEU A 238 -5.19 -8.96 1.23
N LEU A 239 -5.49 -10.12 0.65
CA LEU A 239 -6.58 -10.28 -0.30
C LEU A 239 -7.80 -10.89 0.41
N PRO A 240 -8.96 -10.23 0.35
CA PRO A 240 -10.14 -10.72 1.04
C PRO A 240 -10.65 -12.02 0.42
N ILE A 241 -11.12 -12.92 1.28
CA ILE A 241 -11.68 -14.22 0.96
C ILE A 241 -13.15 -14.22 1.35
N ALA A 242 -14.04 -14.53 0.41
CA ALA A 242 -15.47 -14.58 0.69
C ALA A 242 -15.77 -15.54 1.86
N PRO A 243 -16.65 -15.16 2.81
CA PRO A 243 -16.85 -15.93 4.05
C PRO A 243 -17.19 -17.40 3.84
N HIS A 244 -17.91 -17.75 2.76
CA HIS A 244 -18.26 -19.14 2.47
C HIS A 244 -17.05 -20.02 2.12
N LEU A 245 -15.93 -19.44 1.69
CA LEU A 245 -14.68 -20.17 1.45
C LEU A 245 -13.87 -20.32 2.75
N ALA A 246 -13.89 -19.30 3.62
CA ALA A 246 -13.18 -19.30 4.90
C ALA A 246 -13.69 -20.39 5.87
N CYS A 247 -14.98 -20.75 5.79
CA CYS A 247 -15.55 -21.85 6.59
C CYS A 247 -15.10 -23.25 6.13
N ILE A 248 -14.69 -23.43 4.86
CA ILE A 248 -14.32 -24.75 4.29
C ILE A 248 -12.85 -25.09 4.59
N THR A 249 -11.98 -24.09 4.71
CA THR A 249 -10.56 -24.30 5.01
C THR A 249 -10.36 -24.87 6.43
N GLN A 250 -11.20 -24.48 7.38
CA GLN A 250 -11.16 -24.94 8.77
C GLN A 250 -11.51 -26.44 8.94
N SER A 251 -12.27 -27.04 8.02
CA SER A 251 -12.64 -28.47 8.15
C SER A 251 -11.55 -29.44 7.70
N ASN A 252 -10.50 -28.97 7.01
CA ASN A 252 -9.44 -29.83 6.46
C ASN A 252 -8.14 -29.83 7.28
N THR A 253 -7.94 -28.88 8.21
CA THR A 253 -6.76 -28.78 9.08
C THR A 253 -7.04 -29.34 10.48
N SER A 254 -7.29 -30.65 10.57
CA SER A 254 -7.22 -31.37 11.84
C SER A 254 -5.76 -31.54 12.27
N ARG A 255 -5.21 -30.55 13.00
CA ARG A 255 -4.24 -30.68 14.12
C ARG A 255 -3.53 -29.33 14.41
N ALA A 256 -4.03 -28.58 15.39
CA ALA A 256 -3.30 -28.09 16.56
C ALA A 256 -4.15 -27.04 17.28
N LEU A 257 -4.06 -27.01 18.61
CA LEU A 257 -4.71 -26.08 19.52
C LEU A 257 -4.34 -24.63 19.20
N GLU A 258 -5.32 -23.84 18.80
CA GLU A 258 -5.68 -22.51 19.29
C GLU A 258 -6.97 -22.13 18.52
N ALA A 259 -7.87 -21.36 19.12
CA ALA A 259 -9.13 -20.99 18.47
C ALA A 259 -8.82 -20.08 17.27
N GLU A 260 -8.56 -20.67 16.10
CA GLU A 260 -8.29 -19.96 14.86
C GLU A 260 -9.57 -19.21 14.45
N THR A 261 -9.61 -17.90 14.72
CA THR A 261 -10.60 -17.04 14.07
C THR A 261 -10.47 -17.22 12.55
N PRO A 262 -11.58 -17.34 11.80
CA PRO A 262 -11.50 -17.45 10.36
C PRO A 262 -10.74 -16.25 9.80
N SER A 263 -9.56 -16.47 9.22
CA SER A 263 -8.87 -15.42 8.49
C SER A 263 -9.68 -15.13 7.24
N PHE A 264 -10.30 -13.96 7.17
CA PHE A 264 -10.97 -13.46 5.98
C PHE A 264 -10.01 -13.01 4.88
N ASP A 265 -8.72 -13.31 5.04
CA ASP A 265 -7.66 -12.83 4.18
C ASP A 265 -6.64 -13.90 3.81
N LEU A 266 -6.24 -13.89 2.54
CA LEU A 266 -5.01 -14.52 2.07
C LEU A 266 -3.87 -13.52 2.29
N SER A 267 -2.98 -13.85 3.22
CA SER A 267 -1.78 -13.07 3.50
C SER A 267 -0.66 -13.40 2.52
N ILE A 268 -0.15 -12.39 1.81
CA ILE A 268 0.93 -12.52 0.83
C ILE A 268 2.10 -11.64 1.29
N PRO A 269 3.18 -12.21 1.84
CA PRO A 269 4.38 -11.43 2.14
C PRO A 269 5.00 -10.85 0.85
N ASP A 270 5.56 -9.65 0.92
CA ASP A 270 6.14 -8.95 -0.25
C ASP A 270 7.26 -9.76 -0.95
N VAL A 271 7.98 -10.59 -0.20
CA VAL A 271 8.96 -11.52 -0.77
C VAL A 271 8.34 -12.49 -1.79
N TYR A 272 7.08 -12.90 -1.63
CA TYR A 272 6.42 -13.76 -2.61
C TYR A 272 6.10 -13.02 -3.90
N VAL A 273 5.64 -11.78 -3.81
CA VAL A 273 5.46 -10.92 -4.98
C VAL A 273 6.79 -10.82 -5.74
N TYR A 274 7.92 -10.73 -5.01
CA TYR A 274 9.25 -10.73 -5.63
C TYR A 274 9.60 -11.99 -6.37
N LEU A 275 9.40 -13.12 -5.71
CA LEU A 275 9.69 -14.41 -6.32
C LEU A 275 8.83 -14.64 -7.56
N ILE A 276 7.57 -14.20 -7.55
CA ILE A 276 6.69 -14.30 -8.71
C ILE A 276 7.19 -13.43 -9.87
N ILE A 277 7.56 -12.17 -9.61
CA ILE A 277 8.13 -11.27 -10.64
C ILE A 277 9.44 -11.84 -11.20
N LYS A 278 10.32 -12.36 -10.34
CA LYS A 278 11.58 -12.98 -10.77
C LYS A 278 11.35 -14.23 -11.62
N ALA A 279 10.42 -15.09 -11.21
CA ALA A 279 10.03 -16.28 -11.98
C ALA A 279 9.46 -15.89 -13.35
N TYR A 280 8.66 -14.83 -13.39
CA TYR A 280 8.11 -14.26 -14.62
C TYR A 280 9.22 -13.82 -15.59
N ARG A 281 10.18 -13.00 -15.14
CA ARG A 281 11.31 -12.55 -15.98
C ARG A 281 12.21 -13.68 -16.44
N ALA A 282 12.42 -14.69 -15.60
CA ALA A 282 13.20 -15.88 -15.96
C ALA A 282 12.52 -16.66 -17.11
N LEU A 283 11.18 -16.75 -17.09
CA LEU A 283 10.42 -17.35 -18.18
C LEU A 283 10.52 -16.54 -19.45
N GLU A 284 10.30 -15.22 -19.42
CA GLU A 284 10.44 -14.34 -20.59
C GLU A 284 11.81 -14.52 -21.26
N THR A 285 12.88 -14.50 -20.48
CA THR A 285 14.26 -14.70 -20.96
C THR A 285 14.44 -16.07 -21.63
N ARG A 286 13.89 -17.14 -21.03
CA ARG A 286 13.95 -18.50 -21.62
C ARG A 286 13.23 -18.56 -22.97
N PHE A 287 12.10 -17.88 -23.13
CA PHE A 287 11.38 -17.83 -24.41
C PHE A 287 12.07 -16.96 -25.46
N ALA A 288 12.67 -15.84 -25.05
CA ALA A 288 13.46 -14.99 -25.94
C ALA A 288 14.68 -15.74 -26.51
N ASN A 289 15.40 -16.51 -25.68
CA ASN A 289 16.58 -17.25 -26.10
C ASN A 289 16.26 -18.43 -27.05
N LYS A 290 15.10 -19.09 -26.90
CA LYS A 290 14.62 -20.10 -27.86
C LYS A 290 14.29 -19.50 -29.24
N LYS A 291 14.01 -18.20 -29.34
CA LYS A 291 13.83 -17.49 -30.63
C LYS A 291 15.15 -17.33 -31.39
N ALA A 292 16.29 -17.29 -30.68
CA ALA A 292 17.61 -17.12 -31.26
C ALA A 292 18.27 -18.45 -31.68
N SER A 293 17.76 -19.60 -31.21
CA SER A 293 18.24 -20.93 -31.54
C SER A 293 17.28 -21.61 -32.52
N THR A 294 17.53 -21.45 -33.82
CA THR A 294 16.91 -22.26 -34.88
C THR A 294 17.41 -23.70 -34.76
N VAL A 295 16.74 -24.52 -33.94
CA VAL A 295 16.98 -25.97 -33.89
C VAL A 295 16.05 -26.66 -34.89
N PRO A 296 16.53 -27.58 -35.74
CA PRO A 296 15.71 -28.34 -36.68
C PRO A 296 14.62 -29.16 -35.97
N ASP A 297 13.48 -29.29 -36.63
CA ASP A 297 12.16 -29.76 -36.17
C ASP A 297 12.06 -31.22 -35.63
N GLY A 298 13.14 -31.82 -35.13
CA GLY A 298 13.22 -33.27 -34.91
C GLY A 298 12.75 -33.83 -33.56
N HIS A 299 12.64 -33.03 -32.49
CA HIS A 299 12.35 -33.57 -31.15
C HIS A 299 11.34 -32.72 -30.36
N ARG A 300 10.04 -32.92 -30.66
CA ARG A 300 8.93 -32.53 -29.77
C ARG A 300 8.90 -33.46 -28.56
N ASN A 301 9.71 -33.15 -27.54
CA ASN A 301 9.62 -33.84 -26.25
C ASN A 301 8.50 -33.21 -25.40
N ASN A 302 7.48 -34.01 -25.07
CA ASN A 302 6.65 -34.09 -23.85
C ASN A 302 6.45 -32.89 -22.88
N TRP A 303 6.53 -31.64 -23.33
CA TRP A 303 6.08 -30.49 -22.53
C TRP A 303 4.58 -30.23 -22.76
N GLY A 304 3.75 -31.13 -22.25
CA GLY A 304 2.31 -30.92 -22.18
C GLY A 304 1.98 -29.67 -21.38
N ALA A 305 1.26 -28.73 -22.00
CA ALA A 305 0.66 -27.55 -21.37
C ALA A 305 1.58 -26.43 -20.85
N ILE A 306 2.76 -26.20 -21.44
CA ILE A 306 3.39 -24.88 -21.28
C ILE A 306 2.47 -23.82 -21.94
N PRO A 307 2.19 -22.67 -21.29
CA PRO A 307 1.47 -21.58 -21.94
C PRO A 307 2.14 -21.28 -23.29
N THR A 308 1.36 -21.25 -24.37
CA THR A 308 1.92 -21.01 -25.70
C THR A 308 2.70 -19.70 -25.71
N LYS A 309 3.72 -19.64 -26.57
CA LYS A 309 4.55 -18.44 -26.73
C LYS A 309 3.69 -17.19 -26.98
N GLU A 310 2.59 -17.31 -27.72
CA GLU A 310 1.64 -16.22 -27.91
C GLU A 310 1.01 -15.78 -26.59
N ARG A 311 0.56 -16.72 -25.73
CA ARG A 311 -0.05 -16.40 -24.44
C ARG A 311 0.90 -15.67 -23.49
N ILE A 312 2.18 -16.06 -23.43
CA ILE A 312 3.15 -15.38 -22.56
C ILE A 312 3.52 -14.01 -23.14
N ALA A 313 3.67 -13.90 -24.46
CA ALA A 313 3.94 -12.62 -25.11
C ALA A 313 2.76 -11.63 -24.95
N GLU A 314 1.51 -12.06 -25.18
CA GLU A 314 0.31 -11.24 -24.94
C GLU A 314 0.22 -10.78 -23.49
N ARG A 315 0.51 -11.67 -22.54
CA ARG A 315 0.53 -11.36 -21.11
C ARG A 315 1.67 -10.43 -20.72
N SER A 316 2.82 -10.56 -21.35
CA SER A 316 3.97 -9.66 -21.20
C SER A 316 3.63 -8.25 -21.63
N HIS A 317 3.05 -8.07 -22.81
CA HIS A 317 2.65 -6.74 -23.27
C HIS A 317 1.61 -6.10 -22.34
N SER A 318 0.70 -6.90 -21.77
CA SER A 318 -0.31 -6.40 -20.82
C SER A 318 0.25 -6.05 -19.45
N MET A 319 1.30 -6.72 -18.99
CA MET A 319 1.82 -6.57 -17.63
C MET A 319 3.11 -5.77 -17.52
N ASP A 320 3.88 -5.60 -18.59
CA ASP A 320 5.16 -4.92 -18.54
C ASP A 320 5.08 -3.48 -17.95
N PRO A 321 4.03 -2.67 -18.22
CA PRO A 321 3.85 -1.39 -17.55
C PRO A 321 3.64 -1.51 -16.03
N LEU A 322 2.95 -2.56 -15.58
CA LEU A 322 2.66 -2.83 -14.17
C LEU A 322 3.84 -3.48 -13.44
N LEU A 323 4.65 -4.27 -14.14
CA LEU A 323 5.89 -4.86 -13.60
C LEU A 323 6.96 -3.80 -13.41
N LYS A 324 7.15 -2.93 -14.42
CA LYS A 324 8.10 -1.80 -14.35
C LYS A 324 7.83 -0.91 -13.14
N ARG A 325 6.56 -0.75 -12.75
CA ARG A 325 6.15 -0.04 -11.54
C ARG A 325 6.75 -0.65 -10.27
N PHE A 326 6.73 -1.96 -10.11
CA PHE A 326 7.25 -2.64 -8.93
C PHE A 326 8.77 -2.84 -8.98
N GLU A 327 9.33 -3.08 -10.17
CA GLU A 327 10.77 -3.23 -10.37
C GLU A 327 11.54 -1.93 -10.12
N ALA A 328 10.90 -0.77 -10.27
CA ALA A 328 11.46 0.55 -9.93
C ALA A 328 11.70 0.78 -8.42
N SER A 329 11.37 -0.19 -7.56
CA SER A 329 11.53 -0.08 -6.11
C SER A 329 13.00 -0.15 -5.66
N PRO A 330 13.47 0.76 -4.80
CA PRO A 330 14.80 0.63 -4.18
C PRO A 330 14.97 -0.64 -3.36
N ARG A 331 13.89 -1.14 -2.75
CA ARG A 331 13.84 -2.41 -2.01
C ARG A 331 14.30 -3.61 -2.86
N TRP A 332 14.12 -3.52 -4.18
CA TRP A 332 14.33 -4.60 -5.14
C TRP A 332 15.57 -4.39 -5.99
N LEU A 333 16.00 -3.13 -6.06
CA LEU A 333 17.04 -2.69 -6.98
C LEU A 333 18.44 -2.72 -6.38
N GLY A 334 18.60 -2.71 -5.04
CA GLY A 334 19.84 -3.02 -4.29
C GLY A 334 21.16 -2.32 -4.67
N GLN A 335 21.25 -1.62 -5.80
CA GLN A 335 22.51 -1.30 -6.49
C GLN A 335 22.39 -0.14 -7.51
N PHE A 336 21.28 0.61 -7.56
CA PHE A 336 21.22 1.78 -8.45
C PHE A 336 21.81 3.03 -7.78
N PRO A 337 22.46 3.92 -8.55
CA PRO A 337 22.83 5.25 -8.08
C PRO A 337 21.61 6.03 -7.57
N ALA A 338 21.79 6.86 -6.53
CA ALA A 338 20.73 7.69 -5.93
C ALA A 338 19.86 8.47 -6.94
N LYS A 339 20.48 8.91 -8.04
CA LYS A 339 19.83 9.67 -9.12
C LYS A 339 18.80 8.86 -9.90
N ASP A 340 19.06 7.57 -10.12
CA ASP A 340 18.17 6.71 -10.90
C ASP A 340 16.91 6.35 -10.08
N TYR A 341 17.02 6.29 -8.75
CA TYR A 341 15.86 6.09 -7.88
C TYR A 341 14.88 7.26 -7.96
N LEU A 342 15.36 8.50 -8.00
CA LEU A 342 14.49 9.67 -8.07
C LEU A 342 13.70 9.69 -9.38
N LEU A 343 14.36 9.42 -10.50
CA LEU A 343 13.70 9.39 -11.82
C LEU A 343 12.70 8.24 -11.92
N ASN A 344 13.04 7.07 -11.38
CA ASN A 344 12.15 5.91 -11.36
C ASN A 344 10.93 6.14 -10.47
N ALA A 345 11.13 6.71 -9.27
CA ALA A 345 10.04 7.09 -8.38
C ALA A 345 9.11 8.10 -9.05
N PHE A 346 9.67 9.14 -9.69
CA PHE A 346 8.88 10.12 -10.42
C PHE A 346 8.05 9.47 -11.55
N THR A 347 8.69 8.61 -12.36
CA THR A 347 8.02 7.89 -13.45
C THR A 347 6.88 7.01 -12.94
N HIS A 348 7.07 6.34 -11.79
CA HIS A 348 6.02 5.56 -11.16
C HIS A 348 4.88 6.47 -10.70
N MET A 349 5.18 7.56 -10.00
CA MET A 349 4.19 8.50 -9.50
C MET A 349 3.37 9.14 -10.63
N GLU A 350 3.95 9.36 -11.82
CA GLU A 350 3.22 9.82 -13.01
C GLU A 350 2.22 8.80 -13.54
N ALA A 351 2.46 7.51 -13.32
CA ALA A 351 1.58 6.42 -13.73
C ALA A 351 0.45 6.14 -12.71
N CYS A 352 0.49 6.79 -11.55
CA CYS A 352 -0.50 6.69 -10.48
C CYS A 352 -1.59 7.76 -10.59
N ASP A 353 -2.74 7.49 -9.97
CA ASP A 353 -3.79 8.45 -9.68
C ASP A 353 -3.27 9.51 -8.70
N ASN A 354 -2.89 10.66 -9.24
CA ASN A 354 -2.34 11.76 -8.46
C ASN A 354 -2.79 13.13 -8.96
N LEU A 355 -3.99 13.56 -8.60
CA LEU A 355 -4.56 14.79 -9.13
C LEU A 355 -4.03 16.06 -8.43
N VAL A 356 -3.35 15.92 -7.28
CA VAL A 356 -2.96 17.04 -6.42
C VAL A 356 -1.45 17.20 -6.43
N PHE A 357 -0.97 18.35 -6.90
CA PHE A 357 0.47 18.62 -7.01
C PHE A 357 1.18 18.65 -5.64
N ALA A 358 0.54 19.22 -4.61
CA ALA A 358 1.10 19.25 -3.26
C ALA A 358 1.40 17.84 -2.73
N ASP A 359 0.48 16.90 -2.95
CA ASP A 359 0.65 15.49 -2.56
C ASP A 359 1.88 14.88 -3.23
N ARG A 360 2.10 15.14 -4.53
CA ARG A 360 3.31 14.67 -5.24
C ARG A 360 4.58 15.16 -4.57
N LEU A 361 4.64 16.46 -4.26
CA LEU A 361 5.82 17.05 -3.63
C LEU A 361 6.05 16.47 -2.24
N ALA A 362 5.00 16.32 -1.44
CA ALA A 362 5.07 15.74 -0.11
C ALA A 362 5.54 14.28 -0.18
N ILE A 363 4.96 13.48 -1.07
CA ILE A 363 5.32 12.08 -1.28
C ILE A 363 6.78 11.95 -1.71
N LEU A 364 7.21 12.72 -2.71
CA LEU A 364 8.60 12.69 -3.17
C LEU A 364 9.56 13.11 -2.05
N SER A 365 9.23 14.17 -1.31
CA SER A 365 10.05 14.63 -0.19
C SER A 365 10.14 13.60 0.94
N ASN A 366 9.04 12.89 1.21
CA ASN A 366 8.96 11.78 2.15
C ASN A 366 9.85 10.61 1.71
N MET A 367 9.70 10.13 0.48
CA MET A 367 10.43 8.97 -0.05
C MET A 367 11.94 9.17 -0.04
N PHE A 368 12.41 10.39 -0.32
CA PHE A 368 13.83 10.73 -0.41
C PHE A 368 14.36 11.47 0.82
N ASN A 369 13.54 11.57 1.88
CA ASN A 369 13.84 12.25 3.12
C ASN A 369 14.52 13.62 2.92
N PHE A 370 13.91 14.48 2.10
CA PHE A 370 14.43 15.83 1.89
C PHE A 370 14.35 16.65 3.19
N GLU A 371 15.43 17.35 3.53
CA GLU A 371 15.53 18.21 4.72
C GLU A 371 14.52 19.37 4.65
N MET A 372 14.32 19.90 3.45
CA MET A 372 13.37 20.98 3.20
C MET A 372 12.08 20.41 2.63
N ARG A 373 10.96 20.74 3.28
CA ARG A 373 9.64 20.27 2.87
C ARG A 373 8.67 21.44 2.84
N LEU A 374 7.79 21.42 1.85
CA LEU A 374 6.79 22.46 1.65
C LEU A 374 5.46 22.03 2.31
N PRO A 375 4.83 22.90 3.12
CA PRO A 375 3.50 22.63 3.65
C PRO A 375 2.48 22.42 2.53
N CYS A 376 1.82 21.26 2.51
CA CYS A 376 0.84 20.90 1.48
C CYS A 376 -0.30 21.91 1.41
N LYS A 377 -0.77 22.37 2.58
CA LYS A 377 -1.82 23.39 2.69
C LYS A 377 -1.47 24.68 1.95
N ASP A 378 -0.23 25.14 2.08
CA ASP A 378 0.20 26.40 1.51
C ASP A 378 0.44 26.25 0.00
N VAL A 379 1.00 25.13 -0.45
CA VAL A 379 1.18 24.81 -1.87
C VAL A 379 -0.17 24.70 -2.60
N ASN A 380 -1.20 24.18 -1.93
CA ASN A 380 -2.56 24.11 -2.47
C ASN A 380 -3.31 25.45 -2.43
N HIS A 381 -2.79 26.47 -1.74
CA HIS A 381 -3.42 27.78 -1.70
C HIS A 381 -3.27 28.50 -3.05
N SER A 382 -4.34 29.14 -3.53
CA SER A 382 -4.39 29.90 -4.78
C SER A 382 -3.35 31.04 -4.93
N ASN A 383 -2.66 31.40 -3.85
CA ASN A 383 -1.65 32.46 -3.82
C ASN A 383 -0.22 31.93 -3.97
N TYR A 384 -0.02 30.62 -3.81
CA TYR A 384 1.28 29.95 -3.90
C TYR A 384 1.23 28.70 -4.79
N SER A 385 0.11 28.46 -5.47
CA SER A 385 -0.03 27.36 -6.40
C SER A 385 0.98 27.48 -7.53
N PHE A 386 1.85 26.48 -7.65
CA PHE A 386 2.72 26.29 -8.82
C PHE A 386 1.92 25.84 -10.05
N SER A 387 0.62 25.57 -9.91
CA SER A 387 -0.29 25.44 -11.03
C SER A 387 -0.70 26.83 -11.51
N THR A 388 -0.45 27.13 -12.78
CA THR A 388 -0.92 28.35 -13.47
C THR A 388 -2.45 28.46 -13.56
N LYS A 389 -3.22 27.57 -12.91
CA LYS A 389 -4.69 27.63 -12.85
C LYS A 389 -5.16 28.25 -11.54
N LYS A 390 -5.57 29.51 -11.60
CA LYS A 390 -6.60 30.04 -10.68
C LYS A 390 -7.98 29.56 -11.12
N LYS A 391 -8.81 29.14 -10.16
CA LYS A 391 -10.27 29.04 -10.34
C LYS A 391 -10.88 30.43 -10.40
#